data_AF-A0A1B6EFF4-F1
#
_entry.id   AF-A0A1B6EFF4-F1
#
_cell.length_a   1.000
_cell.length_b   1.000
_cell.length_c   1.000
_cell.angle_alpha   90.00
_cell.angle_beta   90.00
_cell.angle_gamma   90.00
#
_symmetry.space_group_name_H-M   'P 1'
#
loop_
_entity.id
_entity.type
_entity.pdbx_description
1 polymer ?
#
loop_
_entity_poly.entity_id
_entity_poly.type
_entity_poly.pdbx_seq_one_letter_code
_entity_poly.pdbx_strand_id
1 'polypeptide(L)'
;MEKIKLLEEQLREAACIGDIDGVITLLSNGIDPNARHKINGWTALHWAAKRGHKDIVEILLNHKADKSILTEKGESPLSLTTRSDIYLLLEGEGVSPANPEPNLAITPNYLKNQPLNGKVDIYVSNGMSRRKTNSNVESVSNQTNNSHNTNSSTSEELVLKVRVANSGDPDFIEVELPQAELTYYTLLRVCCDELGLSASQVVRIRKLPDTMIRKDKDVQRLSNFQEIELVVPSQAKSLPPGTTNNGYQSIHLYKNQTILY
;
A
#
# COMPACT_ATOMS: atom_id res chain seq x y z
N MET A 1 42.94 -14.90 10.92
CA MET A 1 41.47 -14.74 10.89
C MET A 1 40.98 -13.50 11.65
N GLU A 2 41.55 -13.16 12.82
CA GLU A 2 41.12 -11.96 13.58
C GLU A 2 41.42 -10.64 12.86
N LYS A 3 42.57 -10.54 12.19
CA LYS A 3 42.94 -9.33 11.43
C LYS A 3 41.97 -8.99 10.29
N ILE A 4 41.43 -9.99 9.60
CA ILE A 4 40.45 -9.80 8.51
C ILE A 4 39.12 -9.28 9.09
N LYS A 5 38.65 -9.88 10.19
CA LYS A 5 37.42 -9.45 10.87
C LYS A 5 37.52 -8.01 11.40
N LEU A 6 38.70 -7.60 11.86
CA LEU A 6 38.94 -6.22 12.29
C LEU A 6 38.87 -5.24 11.10
N LEU A 7 39.46 -5.61 9.97
CA LEU A 7 39.43 -4.82 8.74
C LEU A 7 38.01 -4.70 8.15
N GLU A 8 37.21 -5.76 8.22
CA GLU A 8 35.77 -5.74 7.85
C GLU A 8 34.93 -4.84 8.77
N GLU A 9 35.30 -4.72 10.05
CA GLU A 9 34.68 -3.77 10.98
C GLU A 9 35.07 -2.33 10.63
N GLN A 10 36.35 -2.09 10.36
CA GLN A 10 36.85 -0.78 9.93
C GLN A 10 36.17 -0.30 8.64
N LEU A 11 35.89 -1.20 7.69
CA LEU A 11 35.16 -0.85 6.48
C LEU A 11 33.74 -0.36 6.77
N ARG A 12 33.04 -1.00 7.72
CA ARG A 12 31.70 -0.60 8.14
C ARG A 12 31.72 0.72 8.92
N GLU A 13 32.72 0.92 9.76
CA GLU A 13 32.91 2.18 10.48
C GLU A 13 33.20 3.35 9.52
N ALA A 14 34.12 3.17 8.57
CA ALA A 14 34.43 4.16 7.54
C ALA A 14 33.19 4.51 6.71
N ALA A 15 32.41 3.50 6.30
CA ALA A 15 31.14 3.69 5.60
C ALA A 15 30.04 4.37 6.45
N CYS A 16 30.07 4.24 7.77
CA CYS A 16 29.15 4.92 8.67
C CYS A 16 29.52 6.40 8.86
N ILE A 17 30.82 6.69 8.95
CA ILE A 17 31.34 8.05 9.15
C ILE A 17 31.24 8.86 7.86
N GLY A 18 31.49 8.24 6.71
CA GLY A 18 31.59 8.95 5.42
C GLY A 18 33.03 9.08 4.93
N ASP A 19 33.95 8.25 5.41
CA ASP A 19 35.36 8.30 5.01
C ASP A 19 35.58 7.57 3.67
N ILE A 20 35.64 8.35 2.60
CA ILE A 20 35.79 7.86 1.22
C ILE A 20 37.16 7.20 1.02
N ASP A 21 38.23 7.85 1.49
CA ASP A 21 39.61 7.35 1.31
C ASP A 21 39.84 6.07 2.12
N GLY A 22 39.31 6.03 3.35
CA GLY A 22 39.32 4.83 4.19
C GLY A 22 38.61 3.65 3.52
N VAL A 23 37.44 3.88 2.92
CA VAL A 23 36.71 2.83 2.20
C VAL A 23 37.50 2.33 0.98
N ILE A 24 38.06 3.22 0.16
CA ILE A 24 38.82 2.85 -1.04
C ILE A 24 40.06 2.02 -0.69
N THR A 25 40.82 2.44 0.32
CA THR A 25 42.03 1.74 0.75
C THR A 25 41.72 0.35 1.28
N LEU A 26 40.64 0.21 2.07
CA LEU A 26 40.17 -1.06 2.59
C LEU A 26 39.69 -2.01 1.48
N LEU A 27 38.91 -1.52 0.52
CA LEU A 27 38.46 -2.33 -0.62
C LEU A 27 39.63 -2.74 -1.53
N SER A 28 40.62 -1.86 -1.71
CA SER A 28 41.83 -2.16 -2.48
C SER A 28 42.68 -3.25 -1.82
N ASN A 29 42.60 -3.41 -0.50
CA ASN A 29 43.24 -4.50 0.25
C ASN A 29 42.53 -5.87 0.08
N GLY A 30 41.47 -5.94 -0.75
CA GLY A 30 40.75 -7.18 -1.04
C GLY A 30 39.78 -7.60 0.07
N ILE A 31 39.31 -6.66 0.89
CA ILE A 31 38.28 -6.92 1.90
C ILE A 31 36.94 -7.13 1.21
N ASP A 32 36.17 -8.09 1.70
CA ASP A 32 34.83 -8.37 1.19
C ASP A 32 33.85 -7.22 1.56
N PRO A 33 33.28 -6.49 0.59
CA PRO A 33 32.28 -5.45 0.87
C PRO A 33 30.97 -6.02 1.44
N ASN A 34 30.73 -7.32 1.27
CA ASN A 34 29.53 -8.02 1.70
C ASN A 34 29.62 -8.58 3.12
N ALA A 35 30.72 -8.31 3.83
CA ALA A 35 30.91 -8.74 5.21
C ALA A 35 29.79 -8.20 6.11
N ARG A 36 29.09 -9.13 6.77
CA ARG A 36 27.98 -8.82 7.68
C ARG A 36 28.48 -8.70 9.11
N HIS A 37 27.99 -7.68 9.81
CA HIS A 37 28.19 -7.57 11.25
C HIS A 37 27.47 -8.73 11.97
N LYS A 38 28.16 -9.36 12.91
CA LYS A 38 27.65 -10.52 13.68
C LYS A 38 26.36 -10.29 14.48
N ILE A 39 26.04 -9.05 14.88
CA ILE A 39 24.93 -8.77 15.82
C ILE A 39 23.68 -8.34 15.05
N ASN A 40 23.81 -7.36 14.16
CA ASN A 40 22.68 -6.78 13.44
C ASN A 40 22.60 -7.21 11.97
N GLY A 41 23.61 -7.92 11.45
CA GLY A 41 23.65 -8.40 10.08
C GLY A 41 23.99 -7.32 9.05
N TRP A 42 24.42 -6.13 9.48
CA TRP A 42 24.62 -4.99 8.58
C TRP A 42 25.92 -5.09 7.80
N THR A 43 25.86 -4.75 6.52
CA THR A 43 27.03 -4.57 5.65
C THR A 43 27.43 -3.10 5.56
N ALA A 44 28.60 -2.80 4.97
CA ALA A 44 29.02 -1.42 4.72
C ALA A 44 28.00 -0.64 3.88
N LEU A 45 27.34 -1.32 2.93
CA LEU A 45 26.31 -0.75 2.07
C LEU A 45 25.08 -0.27 2.87
N HIS A 46 24.63 -1.02 3.88
CA HIS A 46 23.53 -0.61 4.75
C HIS A 46 23.84 0.68 5.51
N TRP A 47 25.06 0.80 6.05
CA TRP A 47 25.50 2.00 6.77
C TRP A 47 25.57 3.21 5.86
N ALA A 48 26.21 3.08 4.69
CA ALA A 48 26.33 4.16 3.72
C ALA A 48 24.94 4.63 3.23
N ALA A 49 24.06 3.68 2.92
CA ALA A 49 22.72 3.94 2.41
C ALA A 49 21.82 4.63 3.46
N LYS A 50 21.87 4.19 4.72
CA LYS A 50 21.14 4.83 5.83
C LYS A 50 21.65 6.23 6.15
N ARG A 51 22.98 6.43 6.13
CA ARG A 51 23.62 7.72 6.43
C ARG A 51 23.49 8.72 5.29
N GLY A 52 23.19 8.25 4.08
CA GLY A 52 23.04 9.13 2.93
C GLY A 52 24.34 9.41 2.18
N HIS A 53 25.37 8.56 2.34
CA HIS A 53 26.69 8.75 1.76
C HIS A 53 26.75 8.19 0.33
N LYS A 54 26.24 8.97 -0.63
CA LYS A 54 26.11 8.57 -2.04
C LYS A 54 27.42 8.06 -2.65
N ASP A 55 28.52 8.80 -2.47
CA ASP A 55 29.81 8.46 -3.08
C ASP A 55 30.33 7.10 -2.60
N ILE A 56 30.14 6.79 -1.31
CA ILE A 56 30.51 5.50 -0.72
C ILE A 56 29.63 4.37 -1.27
N VAL A 57 28.34 4.63 -1.47
CA VAL A 57 27.44 3.65 -2.10
C VAL A 57 27.90 3.32 -3.51
N GLU A 58 28.27 4.33 -4.31
CA GLU A 58 28.82 4.12 -5.67
C GLU A 58 30.11 3.31 -5.65
N ILE A 59 31.05 3.63 -4.75
CA ILE A 59 32.31 2.91 -4.61
C ILE A 59 32.06 1.44 -4.22
N LEU A 60 31.18 1.20 -3.26
CA LEU A 60 30.83 -0.15 -2.82
C LEU A 60 30.19 -0.95 -3.95
N LEU A 61 29.25 -0.36 -4.72
CA LEU A 61 28.64 -1.02 -5.86
C LEU A 61 29.66 -1.31 -6.98
N ASN A 62 30.59 -0.41 -7.25
CA ASN A 62 31.69 -0.63 -8.19
C ASN A 62 32.58 -1.81 -7.76
N HIS A 63 32.72 -2.04 -6.46
CA HIS A 63 33.41 -3.19 -5.88
C HIS A 63 32.52 -4.44 -5.72
N LYS A 64 31.39 -4.53 -6.42
CA LYS A 64 30.45 -5.66 -6.41
C LYS A 64 29.80 -5.92 -5.04
N ALA A 65 29.53 -4.87 -4.28
CA ALA A 65 28.66 -4.98 -3.10
C ALA A 65 27.27 -5.44 -3.53
N ASP A 66 26.75 -6.45 -2.83
CA ASP A 66 25.45 -7.03 -3.07
C ASP A 66 24.38 -6.22 -2.34
N LYS A 67 23.47 -5.66 -3.13
CA LYS A 67 22.33 -4.85 -2.68
C LYS A 67 21.13 -5.69 -2.24
N SER A 68 21.17 -7.01 -2.43
CA SER A 68 20.10 -7.94 -2.02
C SER A 68 20.25 -8.46 -0.59
N ILE A 69 21.42 -8.24 0.04
CA ILE A 69 21.68 -8.71 1.41
C ILE A 69 20.71 -8.04 2.39
N LEU A 70 20.07 -8.84 3.22
CA LEU A 70 19.16 -8.37 4.25
C LEU A 70 19.85 -8.36 5.63
N THR A 71 19.46 -7.39 6.45
CA THR A 71 19.82 -7.34 7.87
C THR A 71 19.08 -8.42 8.68
N GLU A 72 19.42 -8.60 9.97
CA GLU A 72 18.67 -9.51 10.86
C GLU A 72 17.19 -9.10 11.03
N LYS A 73 16.85 -7.85 10.70
CA LYS A 73 15.46 -7.36 10.71
C LYS A 73 14.73 -7.56 9.38
N GLY A 74 15.39 -8.13 8.36
CA GLY A 74 14.83 -8.29 7.02
C GLY A 74 14.84 -7.01 6.17
N GLU A 75 15.52 -5.96 6.62
CA GLU A 75 15.62 -4.69 5.88
C GLU A 75 16.74 -4.79 4.83
N SER A 76 16.46 -4.33 3.60
CA SER A 76 17.46 -4.19 2.52
C SER A 76 18.14 -2.81 2.57
N PRO A 77 19.32 -2.62 1.96
CA PRO A 77 19.98 -1.31 1.89
C PRO A 77 19.07 -0.25 1.27
N LEU A 78 18.26 -0.63 0.27
CA LEU A 78 17.27 0.24 -0.37
C LEU A 78 16.23 0.75 0.63
N SER A 79 15.68 -0.14 1.45
CA SER A 79 14.64 0.20 2.45
C SER A 79 15.12 1.15 3.55
N LEU A 80 16.43 1.15 3.84
CA LEU A 80 17.04 2.02 4.84
C LEU A 80 17.38 3.42 4.31
N THR A 81 17.29 3.64 3.00
CA THR A 81 17.68 4.91 2.39
C THR A 81 16.67 5.99 2.71
N THR A 82 17.16 7.18 3.05
CA THR A 82 16.34 8.37 3.24
C THR A 82 16.41 9.32 2.04
N ARG A 83 17.44 9.16 1.19
CA ARG A 83 17.70 10.04 0.03
C ARG A 83 17.22 9.39 -1.26
N SER A 84 16.45 10.14 -2.05
CA SER A 84 15.97 9.72 -3.37
C SER A 84 17.10 9.39 -4.34
N ASP A 85 18.23 10.13 -4.29
CA ASP A 85 19.36 9.88 -5.21
C ASP A 85 19.97 8.49 -5.02
N ILE A 86 20.10 8.05 -3.76
CA ILE A 86 20.68 6.75 -3.40
C ILE A 86 19.67 5.64 -3.65
N TYR A 87 18.39 5.93 -3.40
CA TYR A 87 17.30 5.02 -3.72
C TYR A 87 17.34 4.60 -5.20
N LEU A 88 17.39 5.58 -6.11
CA LEU A 88 17.48 5.32 -7.56
C LEU A 88 18.74 4.53 -7.94
N LEU A 89 19.86 4.84 -7.29
CA LEU A 89 21.14 4.16 -7.52
C LEU A 89 21.10 2.68 -7.11
N LEU A 90 20.44 2.37 -6.00
CA LEU A 90 20.29 1.01 -5.48
C LEU A 90 19.16 0.24 -6.16
N GLU A 91 18.12 0.88 -6.67
CA GLU A 91 17.05 0.24 -7.43
C GLU A 91 17.60 -0.38 -8.72
N GLY A 92 18.29 0.42 -9.54
CA GLY A 92 18.80 0.02 -10.86
C GLY A 92 17.69 -0.25 -11.88
N GLU A 93 17.94 0.04 -13.17
CA GLU A 93 16.96 0.07 -14.28
C GLU A 93 16.20 -1.25 -14.62
N GLY A 94 16.17 -2.29 -13.79
CA GLY A 94 15.82 -3.62 -14.28
C GLY A 94 15.12 -4.60 -13.33
N VAL A 95 14.52 -4.16 -12.23
CA VAL A 95 13.77 -5.09 -11.37
C VAL A 95 12.40 -4.52 -11.05
N SER A 96 11.41 -4.95 -11.84
CA SER A 96 9.99 -4.93 -11.45
C SER A 96 9.87 -5.38 -9.99
N PRO A 97 9.08 -4.71 -9.14
CA PRO A 97 8.99 -5.03 -7.72
C PRO A 97 8.51 -6.48 -7.55
N ALA A 98 9.48 -7.39 -7.43
CA ALA A 98 9.24 -8.72 -6.90
C ALA A 98 9.06 -8.52 -5.41
N ASN A 99 7.83 -8.14 -5.06
CA ASN A 99 7.28 -8.07 -3.72
C ASN A 99 7.98 -9.05 -2.76
N PRO A 100 8.85 -8.58 -1.85
CA PRO A 100 9.15 -9.34 -0.66
C PRO A 100 7.95 -9.13 0.28
N GLU A 101 6.81 -9.73 -0.07
CA GLU A 101 5.69 -9.81 0.86
C GLU A 101 6.17 -10.56 2.10
N PRO A 102 5.93 -10.03 3.31
CA PRO A 102 6.25 -10.75 4.53
C PRO A 102 5.55 -12.10 4.46
N ASN A 103 6.26 -13.15 4.86
CA ASN A 103 5.82 -14.54 4.89
C ASN A 103 4.52 -14.69 5.72
N LEU A 104 3.39 -14.38 5.11
CA LEU A 104 2.05 -14.57 5.65
C LEU A 104 1.75 -16.05 5.49
N ALA A 105 1.61 -16.75 6.62
CA ALA A 105 1.46 -18.21 6.70
C ALA A 105 0.30 -18.79 5.87
N ILE A 106 -0.60 -17.94 5.32
CA ILE A 106 -1.72 -18.35 4.49
C ILE A 106 -1.89 -17.34 3.36
N THR A 107 -1.40 -17.67 2.16
CA THR A 107 -1.74 -16.92 0.94
C THR A 107 -3.08 -17.45 0.40
N PRO A 108 -4.12 -16.60 0.24
CA PRO A 108 -5.39 -17.01 -0.34
C PRO A 108 -5.23 -17.60 -1.75
N ASN A 109 -5.97 -18.67 -2.06
CA ASN A 109 -5.77 -19.50 -3.25
C ASN A 109 -5.91 -18.75 -4.59
N TYR A 110 -6.69 -17.67 -4.62
CA TYR A 110 -6.91 -16.85 -5.82
C TYR A 110 -5.72 -15.93 -6.17
N LEU A 111 -4.83 -15.63 -5.21
CA LEU A 111 -3.57 -14.93 -5.46
C LEU A 111 -2.49 -15.89 -5.96
N LYS A 112 -2.51 -17.13 -5.46
CA LYS A 112 -1.59 -18.20 -5.90
C LYS A 112 -1.85 -18.63 -7.34
N ASN A 113 -3.12 -18.66 -7.73
CA ASN A 113 -3.56 -19.05 -9.06
C ASN A 113 -4.29 -17.87 -9.71
N GLN A 114 -3.55 -16.85 -10.15
CA GLN A 114 -4.12 -15.82 -11.00
C GLN A 114 -4.80 -16.49 -12.21
N PRO A 115 -6.07 -16.16 -12.51
CA PRO A 115 -6.75 -16.75 -13.65
C PRO A 115 -5.98 -16.42 -14.92
N LEU A 116 -5.65 -17.46 -15.69
CA LEU A 116 -5.02 -17.34 -17.00
C LEU A 116 -5.93 -16.46 -17.88
N ASN A 117 -5.51 -15.21 -18.06
CA ASN A 117 -5.95 -14.27 -19.10
C ASN A 117 -7.39 -14.49 -19.58
N GLY A 118 -8.37 -14.15 -18.74
CA GLY A 118 -9.78 -14.17 -19.09
C GLY A 118 -10.07 -13.08 -20.12
N LYS A 119 -9.82 -13.36 -21.41
CA LYS A 119 -10.47 -12.62 -22.50
C LYS A 119 -11.97 -12.90 -22.37
N VAL A 120 -12.69 -11.98 -21.75
CA VAL A 120 -14.15 -11.96 -21.76
C VAL A 120 -14.56 -11.50 -23.15
N ASP A 121 -14.92 -12.44 -24.03
CA ASP A 121 -15.51 -12.11 -25.32
C ASP A 121 -16.90 -11.49 -25.10
N ILE A 122 -17.00 -10.17 -25.13
CA ILE A 122 -18.27 -9.46 -25.18
C ILE A 122 -18.71 -9.39 -26.65
N TYR A 123 -19.55 -10.33 -27.08
CA TYR A 123 -20.38 -10.15 -28.28
C TYR A 123 -21.84 -10.36 -27.93
N VAL A 124 -22.61 -9.28 -28.07
CA VAL A 124 -24.08 -9.30 -28.13
C VAL A 124 -24.46 -9.57 -29.58
N SER A 125 -25.02 -10.75 -29.88
CA SER A 125 -26.01 -10.94 -30.96
C SER A 125 -26.56 -12.36 -31.02
N ASN A 126 -27.89 -12.44 -30.88
CA ASN A 126 -28.85 -13.42 -31.44
C ASN A 126 -28.31 -14.63 -32.22
N GLY A 127 -28.82 -15.82 -31.87
CA GLY A 127 -29.01 -16.92 -32.83
C GLY A 127 -28.27 -18.24 -32.53
N MET A 128 -29.06 -19.24 -32.14
CA MET A 128 -28.86 -20.69 -32.11
C MET A 128 -27.59 -21.35 -32.74
N SER A 129 -27.05 -22.33 -31.99
CA SER A 129 -26.49 -23.65 -32.41
C SER A 129 -24.95 -23.90 -32.55
N ARG A 130 -24.52 -24.93 -31.79
CA ARG A 130 -23.49 -25.99 -32.04
C ARG A 130 -22.00 -25.77 -31.68
N ARG A 131 -21.64 -26.29 -30.50
CA ARG A 131 -20.65 -27.38 -30.21
C ARG A 131 -19.48 -27.63 -31.21
N LYS A 132 -18.23 -27.41 -30.77
CA LYS A 132 -17.01 -28.28 -30.86
C LYS A 132 -15.75 -27.47 -30.48
N THR A 133 -15.11 -27.77 -29.34
CA THR A 133 -13.84 -28.53 -29.18
C THR A 133 -12.59 -27.99 -29.89
N ASN A 134 -11.59 -27.68 -29.04
CA ASN A 134 -10.14 -27.88 -29.18
C ASN A 134 -9.26 -26.88 -29.98
N SER A 135 -8.29 -26.38 -29.21
CA SER A 135 -6.83 -26.42 -29.42
C SER A 135 -6.14 -25.36 -30.29
N ASN A 136 -4.97 -24.99 -29.77
CA ASN A 136 -3.77 -24.44 -30.42
C ASN A 136 -3.54 -22.93 -30.29
N VAL A 137 -2.73 -22.66 -29.26
CA VAL A 137 -1.78 -21.56 -29.09
C VAL A 137 -0.88 -21.45 -30.33
N GLU A 138 -0.85 -20.27 -30.96
CA GLU A 138 0.31 -19.72 -31.68
C GLU A 138 0.02 -18.29 -32.17
N SER A 139 0.86 -17.33 -31.76
CA SER A 139 1.23 -16.06 -32.45
C SER A 139 1.89 -15.14 -31.41
N VAL A 140 3.19 -14.83 -31.45
CA VAL A 140 4.01 -14.21 -32.51
C VAL A 140 3.53 -12.80 -32.88
N SER A 141 4.23 -11.84 -32.28
CA SER A 141 4.77 -10.61 -32.88
C SER A 141 3.92 -9.34 -33.02
N ASN A 142 4.65 -8.24 -32.79
CA ASN A 142 4.54 -6.88 -33.32
C ASN A 142 3.59 -5.94 -32.59
N GLN A 143 4.15 -4.96 -31.85
CA GLN A 143 4.53 -3.64 -32.36
C GLN A 143 3.36 -2.95 -33.08
N THR A 144 2.80 -1.89 -32.49
CA THR A 144 2.88 -0.51 -33.01
C THR A 144 1.97 0.43 -32.21
N ASN A 145 2.58 1.53 -31.75
CA ASN A 145 2.17 2.93 -31.86
C ASN A 145 0.68 3.35 -31.84
N ASN A 146 0.49 4.39 -31.03
CA ASN A 146 -0.37 5.55 -31.22
C ASN A 146 -1.90 5.40 -31.09
N SER A 147 -2.37 5.98 -29.99
CA SER A 147 -3.24 7.17 -29.97
C SER A 147 -4.61 7.04 -30.63
N HIS A 148 -5.64 6.89 -29.79
CA HIS A 148 -6.99 7.48 -29.90
C HIS A 148 -7.64 7.35 -28.51
N ASN A 149 -7.51 8.36 -27.65
CA ASN A 149 -8.56 9.36 -27.41
C ASN A 149 -9.98 8.83 -27.64
N THR A 150 -10.55 8.20 -26.62
CA THR A 150 -11.99 8.02 -26.50
C THR A 150 -12.43 8.65 -25.19
N ASN A 151 -12.93 9.89 -25.31
CA ASN A 151 -13.78 10.53 -24.31
C ASN A 151 -14.96 9.60 -24.01
N SER A 152 -14.88 8.85 -22.91
CA SER A 152 -16.05 8.47 -22.14
C SER A 152 -16.05 9.37 -20.91
N SER A 153 -17.05 10.22 -20.79
CA SER A 153 -17.35 10.98 -19.58
C SER A 153 -17.74 10.03 -18.45
N THR A 154 -16.78 9.26 -17.95
CA THR A 154 -16.85 8.60 -16.66
C THR A 154 -16.59 9.70 -15.65
N SER A 155 -17.64 10.15 -14.97
CA SER A 155 -17.52 10.96 -13.75
C SER A 155 -16.50 10.24 -12.87
N GLU A 156 -15.31 10.80 -12.69
CA GLU A 156 -14.32 10.21 -11.78
C GLU A 156 -14.94 10.27 -10.37
N GLU A 157 -15.37 9.13 -9.85
CA GLU A 157 -15.95 9.00 -8.52
C GLU A 157 -14.85 8.60 -7.54
N LEU A 158 -14.82 9.28 -6.40
CA LEU A 158 -13.96 9.00 -5.26
C LEU A 158 -14.74 8.17 -4.24
N VAL A 159 -14.25 6.97 -3.95
CA VAL A 159 -14.85 6.08 -2.94
C VAL A 159 -14.09 6.24 -1.63
N LEU A 160 -14.77 6.50 -0.51
CA LEU A 160 -14.16 6.68 0.81
C LEU A 160 -14.77 5.71 1.83
N LYS A 161 -13.96 5.25 2.79
CA LYS A 161 -14.43 4.43 3.91
C LYS A 161 -14.73 5.33 5.09
N VAL A 162 -16.00 5.51 5.42
CA VAL A 162 -16.44 6.50 6.40
C VAL A 162 -17.07 5.80 7.60
N ARG A 163 -16.79 6.30 8.80
CA ARG A 163 -17.49 5.88 10.02
C ARG A 163 -17.68 7.05 10.98
N VAL A 164 -18.48 6.83 12.02
CA VAL A 164 -18.66 7.78 13.13
C VAL A 164 -17.63 7.49 14.22
N ALA A 165 -17.06 8.53 14.82
CA ALA A 165 -16.17 8.36 15.96
C ALA A 165 -16.93 7.90 17.20
N ASN A 166 -16.41 6.89 17.88
CA ASN A 166 -16.98 6.36 19.12
C ASN A 166 -18.45 5.92 19.00
N SER A 167 -18.91 5.53 17.80
CA SER A 167 -20.18 4.85 17.62
C SER A 167 -20.15 3.45 18.24
N GLY A 168 -21.33 2.91 18.57
CA GLY A 168 -21.47 1.50 18.96
C GLY A 168 -21.06 0.54 17.85
N ASP A 169 -21.15 0.99 16.60
CA ASP A 169 -20.76 0.24 15.41
C ASP A 169 -19.36 0.70 14.94
N PRO A 170 -18.35 -0.18 14.97
CA PRO A 170 -16.97 0.16 14.59
C PRO A 170 -16.72 0.10 13.08
N ASP A 171 -17.70 -0.39 12.32
CA ASP A 171 -17.59 -0.71 10.91
C ASP A 171 -17.56 0.53 10.03
N PHE A 172 -16.87 0.42 8.89
CA PHE A 172 -16.82 1.46 7.87
C PHE A 172 -17.87 1.18 6.80
N ILE A 173 -18.48 2.25 6.31
CA ILE A 173 -19.31 2.22 5.09
C ILE A 173 -18.52 2.84 3.93
N GLU A 174 -18.78 2.37 2.71
CA GLU A 174 -18.19 2.96 1.50
C GLU A 174 -19.13 4.04 0.95
N VAL A 175 -18.58 5.23 0.74
CA VAL A 175 -19.32 6.41 0.26
C VAL A 175 -18.70 6.87 -1.05
N GLU A 176 -19.54 6.98 -2.08
CA GLU A 176 -19.15 7.41 -3.42
C GLU A 176 -19.38 8.92 -3.59
N LEU A 177 -18.35 9.64 -4.03
CA LEU A 177 -18.35 11.10 -4.15
C LEU A 177 -17.88 11.53 -5.54
N PRO A 178 -18.61 12.40 -6.26
CA PRO A 178 -18.12 12.94 -7.52
C PRO A 178 -16.86 13.81 -7.33
N GLN A 179 -15.76 13.47 -8.01
CA GLN A 179 -14.48 14.19 -7.87
C GLN A 179 -14.53 15.61 -8.48
N ALA A 180 -15.39 15.82 -9.48
CA ALA A 180 -15.48 17.08 -10.23
C ALA A 180 -15.85 18.30 -9.36
N GLU A 181 -16.63 18.09 -8.29
CA GLU A 181 -17.12 19.16 -7.39
C GLU A 181 -16.82 18.83 -5.91
N LEU A 182 -15.72 18.13 -5.68
CA LEU A 182 -15.34 17.70 -4.35
C LEU A 182 -14.83 18.89 -3.51
N THR A 183 -15.65 19.30 -2.55
CA THR A 183 -15.39 20.36 -1.56
C THR A 183 -15.57 19.79 -0.16
N TYR A 184 -15.10 20.52 0.85
CA TYR A 184 -15.36 20.17 2.24
C TYR A 184 -16.84 20.11 2.56
N TYR A 185 -17.63 21.02 1.99
CA TYR A 185 -19.07 21.05 2.20
C TYR A 185 -19.77 19.84 1.57
N THR A 186 -19.40 19.46 0.33
CA THR A 186 -20.00 18.30 -0.34
C THR A 186 -19.60 17.00 0.34
N LEU A 187 -18.35 16.86 0.77
CA LEU A 187 -17.90 15.74 1.61
C LEU A 187 -18.73 15.63 2.88
N LEU A 188 -18.80 16.71 3.68
CA LEU A 188 -19.54 16.72 4.94
C LEU A 188 -21.01 16.34 4.74
N ARG A 189 -21.65 16.95 3.74
CA ARG A 189 -23.07 16.73 3.45
C ARG A 189 -23.34 15.27 3.09
N VAL A 190 -22.62 14.71 2.11
CA VAL A 190 -22.86 13.33 1.66
C VAL A 190 -22.53 12.33 2.76
N CYS A 191 -21.42 12.51 3.49
CA CYS A 191 -21.11 11.65 4.63
C CYS A 191 -22.19 11.73 5.72
N CYS A 192 -22.75 12.90 5.99
CA CYS A 192 -23.85 13.07 6.92
C CYS A 192 -25.12 12.35 6.45
N ASP A 193 -25.48 12.50 5.18
CA ASP A 193 -26.67 11.87 4.59
C ASP A 193 -26.57 10.33 4.63
N GLU A 194 -25.40 9.76 4.29
CA GLU A 194 -25.14 8.32 4.33
C GLU A 194 -25.09 7.74 5.77
N LEU A 195 -24.61 8.52 6.74
CA LEU A 195 -24.53 8.11 8.14
C LEU A 195 -25.79 8.45 8.96
N GLY A 196 -26.80 9.09 8.35
CA GLY A 196 -27.99 9.56 9.06
C GLY A 196 -27.70 10.60 10.14
N LEU A 197 -26.63 11.38 9.97
CA LEU A 197 -26.20 12.44 10.90
C LEU A 197 -26.60 13.82 10.38
N SER A 198 -26.85 14.75 11.30
CA SER A 198 -26.96 16.16 10.94
C SER A 198 -25.59 16.85 10.96
N ALA A 199 -25.33 17.74 10.01
CA ALA A 199 -24.05 18.46 9.92
C ALA A 199 -23.70 19.26 11.20
N SER A 200 -24.71 19.67 11.98
CA SER A 200 -24.53 20.35 13.27
C SER A 200 -23.97 19.46 14.38
N GLN A 201 -24.12 18.13 14.26
CA GLN A 201 -23.57 17.16 15.21
C GLN A 201 -22.10 16.84 14.93
N VAL A 202 -21.56 17.18 13.76
CA VAL A 202 -20.18 16.86 13.39
C VAL A 202 -19.26 17.97 13.88
N VAL A 203 -18.38 17.66 14.83
CA VAL A 203 -17.38 18.59 15.38
C VAL A 203 -16.22 18.77 14.40
N ARG A 204 -15.76 17.67 13.80
CA ARG A 204 -14.66 17.67 12.84
C ARG A 204 -14.64 16.38 12.03
N ILE A 205 -14.01 16.44 10.87
CA ILE A 205 -13.69 15.28 10.04
C ILE A 205 -12.19 15.01 10.15
N ARG A 206 -11.81 13.75 10.39
CA ARG A 206 -10.39 13.32 10.36
C ARG A 206 -10.22 12.12 9.44
N LYS A 207 -9.09 12.09 8.74
CA LYS A 207 -8.56 10.91 8.05
C LYS A 207 -7.69 10.11 9.03
N LEU A 208 -7.86 8.80 9.09
CA LEU A 208 -7.03 7.96 9.95
C LEU A 208 -5.56 7.92 9.49
N PRO A 209 -4.58 7.83 10.43
CA PRO A 209 -4.78 7.64 11.86
C PRO A 209 -5.25 8.88 12.64
N ASP A 210 -4.84 10.11 12.30
CA ASP A 210 -5.28 11.35 13.03
C ASP A 210 -5.10 12.67 12.24
N THR A 211 -5.24 12.64 10.91
CA THR A 211 -5.09 13.85 10.07
C THR A 211 -6.41 14.63 9.98
N MET A 212 -6.45 15.86 10.48
CA MET A 212 -7.65 16.71 10.41
C MET A 212 -7.87 17.29 9.00
N ILE A 213 -9.10 17.13 8.48
CA ILE A 213 -9.53 17.73 7.21
C ILE A 213 -10.23 19.06 7.53
N ARG A 214 -9.74 20.18 6.99
CA ARG A 214 -10.23 21.53 7.36
C ARG A 214 -10.70 22.39 6.19
N LYS A 215 -10.28 22.07 4.97
CA LYS A 215 -10.50 22.89 3.77
C LYS A 215 -10.57 22.02 2.52
N ASP A 216 -11.07 22.58 1.44
CA ASP A 216 -11.24 21.88 0.15
C ASP A 216 -9.94 21.28 -0.38
N LYS A 217 -8.82 21.98 -0.18
CA LYS A 217 -7.50 21.49 -0.59
C LYS A 217 -7.07 20.20 0.12
N ASP A 218 -7.56 19.97 1.35
CA ASP A 218 -7.28 18.74 2.08
C ASP A 218 -8.15 17.59 1.56
N VAL A 219 -9.39 17.91 1.18
CA VAL A 219 -10.35 16.97 0.58
C VAL A 219 -9.90 16.53 -0.82
N GLN A 220 -9.39 17.44 -1.63
CA GLN A 220 -8.84 17.15 -2.97
C GLN A 220 -7.60 16.24 -2.94
N ARG A 221 -6.95 16.07 -1.77
CA ARG A 221 -5.81 15.16 -1.58
C ARG A 221 -6.23 13.76 -1.12
N LEU A 222 -7.53 13.54 -0.92
CA LEU A 222 -8.05 12.22 -0.60
C LEU A 222 -7.93 11.31 -1.82
N SER A 223 -7.73 10.02 -1.54
CA SER A 223 -7.66 8.97 -2.56
C SER A 223 -8.67 7.89 -2.23
N ASN A 224 -8.94 7.02 -3.21
CA ASN A 224 -9.89 5.93 -3.05
C ASN A 224 -9.57 5.06 -1.83
N PHE A 225 -10.63 4.60 -1.18
CA PHE A 225 -10.66 3.72 -0.01
C PHE A 225 -9.93 4.25 1.23
N GLN A 226 -9.64 5.55 1.30
CA GLN A 226 -9.12 6.15 2.53
C GLN A 226 -10.16 6.14 3.64
N GLU A 227 -9.69 5.86 4.85
CA GLU A 227 -10.52 5.80 6.04
C GLU A 227 -10.70 7.19 6.67
N ILE A 228 -11.96 7.58 6.84
CA ILE A 228 -12.40 8.85 7.38
C ILE A 228 -13.33 8.61 8.55
N GLU A 229 -13.21 9.46 9.54
CA GLU A 229 -14.00 9.42 10.75
C GLU A 229 -14.63 10.79 11.01
N LEU A 230 -15.96 10.79 11.12
CA LEU A 230 -16.73 11.96 11.54
C LEU A 230 -16.80 11.96 13.06
N VAL A 231 -16.18 12.97 13.67
CA VAL A 231 -16.20 13.09 15.13
C VAL A 231 -17.44 13.85 15.57
N VAL A 232 -18.31 13.14 16.27
CA VAL A 232 -19.52 13.66 16.92
C VAL A 232 -19.20 13.93 18.40
N PRO A 233 -19.79 14.95 19.07
CA PRO A 233 -19.55 15.14 20.49
C PRO A 233 -20.01 13.88 21.23
N SER A 234 -19.15 13.37 22.12
CA SER A 234 -19.48 12.22 22.95
C SER A 234 -20.77 12.53 23.71
N GLN A 235 -21.86 11.84 23.38
CA GLN A 235 -23.05 11.89 24.21
C GLN A 235 -22.65 11.31 25.56
N ALA A 236 -22.54 12.16 26.58
CA ALA A 236 -22.47 11.69 27.95
C ALA A 236 -23.71 10.83 28.20
N LYS A 237 -23.51 9.60 28.70
CA LYS A 237 -24.55 8.63 29.05
C LYS A 237 -25.82 9.31 29.59
N SER A 238 -26.93 9.18 28.87
CA SER A 238 -28.27 9.21 29.45
C SER A 238 -29.07 8.00 28.93
N LEU A 239 -29.34 7.05 29.83
CA LEU A 239 -30.28 5.91 29.72
C LEU A 239 -31.73 6.37 29.38
N PRO A 240 -32.73 5.49 29.10
CA PRO A 240 -32.76 4.01 28.95
C PRO A 240 -33.31 3.55 27.56
N PRO A 241 -33.49 2.24 27.26
CA PRO A 241 -33.82 1.78 25.91
C PRO A 241 -35.32 1.91 25.65
N GLY A 242 -35.67 2.61 24.59
CA GLY A 242 -37.05 2.66 24.10
C GLY A 242 -37.25 3.75 23.07
N THR A 243 -37.63 3.34 21.86
CA THR A 243 -38.15 4.14 20.73
C THR A 243 -37.13 4.55 19.67
N THR A 244 -36.75 3.54 18.88
CA THR A 244 -36.77 3.49 17.40
C THR A 244 -36.76 4.81 16.61
N ASN A 245 -35.83 4.90 15.66
CA ASN A 245 -36.22 5.12 14.27
C ASN A 245 -35.31 4.31 13.35
N ASN A 246 -35.91 3.28 12.76
CA ASN A 246 -35.27 2.26 11.92
C ASN A 246 -34.91 2.82 10.54
N GLY A 247 -33.74 2.42 10.06
CA GLY A 247 -33.51 2.05 8.67
C GLY A 247 -32.76 0.72 8.66
N TYR A 248 -33.41 -0.34 8.19
CA TYR A 248 -32.93 -1.72 8.05
C TYR A 248 -33.07 -2.67 9.26
N GLN A 249 -34.20 -3.39 9.28
CA GLN A 249 -34.40 -4.63 10.05
C GLN A 249 -33.79 -5.81 9.28
N SER A 250 -32.79 -6.46 9.87
CA SER A 250 -32.33 -7.79 9.44
C SER A 250 -33.40 -8.84 9.77
N ILE A 251 -33.82 -9.59 8.76
CA ILE A 251 -34.83 -10.66 8.88
C ILE A 251 -34.23 -11.81 9.71
N HIS A 252 -34.51 -11.85 11.01
CA HIS A 252 -34.33 -13.07 11.81
C HIS A 252 -35.61 -13.90 11.73
N LEU A 253 -35.58 -14.88 10.83
CA LEU A 253 -36.55 -15.99 10.75
C LEU A 253 -36.71 -16.63 12.12
N TYR A 254 -37.94 -16.61 12.62
CA TYR A 254 -38.41 -17.26 13.85
C TYR A 254 -37.94 -18.72 13.92
N LYS A 255 -36.93 -18.99 14.75
CA LYS A 255 -36.75 -20.32 15.36
C LYS A 255 -37.62 -20.36 16.62
N ASN A 256 -38.42 -21.42 16.72
CA ASN A 256 -39.26 -21.85 17.84
C ASN A 256 -40.76 -21.55 17.65
N GLN A 257 -41.39 -22.31 16.75
CA GLN A 257 -42.72 -22.84 17.03
C GLN A 257 -42.64 -24.36 17.11
N THR A 258 -42.91 -24.85 18.32
CA THR A 258 -43.16 -26.25 18.66
C THR A 258 -44.42 -26.70 17.92
N ILE A 259 -44.33 -27.78 17.12
CA ILE A 259 -45.49 -28.47 16.56
C ILE A 259 -45.73 -29.71 17.43
N LEU A 260 -46.80 -29.70 18.21
CA LEU A 260 -47.39 -30.90 18.81
C LEU A 260 -48.42 -31.45 17.80
N TYR A 261 -48.34 -32.74 17.49
CA TYR A 261 -49.35 -33.47 16.73
C TYR A 261 -50.62 -33.69 17.55
#